data_AF-J7LDU9-F1
#
_entry.id   AF-J7LDU9-F1
#
_cell.length_a   1.000
_cell.length_b   1.000
_cell.length_c   1.000
_cell.angle_alpha   90.00
_cell.angle_beta   90.00
_cell.angle_gamma   90.00
#
_symmetry.space_group_name_H-M   'P 1'
#
loop_
_entity.id
_entity.type
_entity.pdbx_description
1 polymer ?
#
loop_
_entity_poly.entity_id
_entity_poly.type
_entity_poly.pdbx_seq_one_letter_code
_entity_poly.pdbx_strand_id
1 'polypeptide(L)' 'MRHAERLGLGYIGWSWSGNGAEVAYLDMVENFDVDSPTPWGDRIIHGPDGIVETSVRAPVYGAER' A
#
# COMPACT_ATOMS: atom_id res chain seq x y z
N MET A 1 -2.49 -5.16 -9.00
CA MET A 1 -1.84 -3.86 -9.22
C MET A 1 -1.49 -3.65 -10.69
N ARG A 2 -0.71 -4.51 -11.35
CA ARG A 2 -0.45 -4.48 -12.82
C ARG A 2 -1.58 -3.95 -13.72
N HIS A 3 -2.79 -4.49 -13.59
CA HIS A 3 -3.90 -4.10 -14.47
C HIS A 3 -4.43 -2.69 -14.17
N ALA A 4 -4.37 -2.26 -12.91
CA ALA A 4 -4.71 -0.90 -12.50
C ALA A 4 -3.67 0.08 -13.05
N GLU A 5 -2.39 -0.25 -12.93
CA GLU A 5 -1.28 0.54 -13.50
C GLU A 5 -1.43 0.67 -15.02
N ARG A 6 -1.59 -0.45 -15.73
CA ARG A 6 -1.79 -0.48 -17.20
C ARG A 6 -2.98 0.38 -17.67
N LEU A 7 -4.01 0.52 -16.84
CA LEU A 7 -5.24 1.23 -17.19
C LEU A 7 -5.31 2.65 -16.61
N GLY A 8 -4.32 3.07 -15.82
CA GLY A 8 -4.34 4.38 -15.15
C GLY A 8 -5.44 4.49 -14.09
N LEU A 9 -5.76 3.40 -13.38
CA LEU A 9 -6.76 3.37 -12.32
C LEU A 9 -6.10 3.43 -10.95
N GLY A 10 -6.68 4.22 -10.04
CA GLY A 10 -6.29 4.22 -8.63
C GLY A 10 -6.67 2.92 -7.94
N TYR A 11 -5.90 2.53 -6.92
CA TYR A 11 -6.21 1.44 -6.01
C TYR A 11 -5.90 1.84 -4.57
N ILE A 12 -6.60 1.22 -3.61
CA ILE A 12 -6.34 1.37 -2.18
C ILE A 12 -6.38 -0.04 -1.59
N GLY A 13 -5.29 -0.46 -0.94
CA GLY A 13 -5.25 -1.73 -0.23
C GLY A 13 -6.00 -1.69 1.10
N TRP A 14 -6.48 -2.85 1.53
CA TRP A 14 -7.09 -3.03 2.84
C TRP A 14 -6.24 -4.02 3.65
N SER A 15 -5.86 -3.73 4.89
CA SER A 15 -5.73 -2.36 5.46
C SER A 15 -4.42 -2.28 6.22
N TRP A 16 -4.12 -1.10 6.77
CA TRP A 16 -2.83 -0.86 7.41
C TRP A 16 -2.50 -1.88 8.51
N SER A 17 -3.37 -2.03 9.50
CA SER A 17 -3.26 -3.02 10.58
C SER A 17 -4.58 -3.08 11.36
N GLY A 18 -4.72 -4.04 12.28
CA GLY A 18 -5.80 -4.09 13.25
C GLY A 18 -7.10 -4.70 12.70
N ASN A 19 -7.03 -5.51 11.65
CA ASN A 19 -8.17 -6.30 11.22
C ASN A 19 -8.57 -7.33 12.30
N GLY A 20 -9.87 -7.69 12.34
CA GLY A 20 -10.35 -8.75 13.23
C GLY A 20 -9.70 -10.10 12.90
N ALA A 21 -9.69 -11.02 13.87
CA ALA A 21 -8.95 -12.29 13.78
C ALA A 21 -9.26 -13.11 12.51
N GLU A 22 -10.50 -13.09 12.02
CA GLU A 22 -10.91 -13.82 10.81
C GLU A 22 -10.23 -13.31 9.52
N VAL A 23 -9.76 -12.06 9.53
CA VAL A 23 -9.17 -11.37 8.37
C VAL A 23 -7.84 -10.68 8.72
N ALA A 24 -7.19 -11.09 9.81
CA ALA A 24 -5.91 -10.52 10.24
C ALA A 24 -4.80 -10.65 9.18
N TYR A 25 -4.91 -11.63 8.27
CA TYR A 25 -3.99 -11.79 7.14
C TYR A 25 -4.04 -10.63 6.12
N LEU A 26 -5.01 -9.72 6.22
CA LEU A 26 -5.09 -8.49 5.43
C LEU A 26 -4.31 -7.31 6.06
N ASP A 27 -3.73 -7.48 7.24
CA ASP A 27 -2.88 -6.45 7.85
C ASP A 27 -1.60 -6.27 7.02
N MET A 28 -1.25 -5.02 6.71
CA MET A 28 0.00 -4.69 6.01
C MET A 28 1.18 -4.65 6.98
N VAL A 29 0.95 -4.25 8.23
CA VAL A 29 1.95 -4.30 9.29
C VAL A 29 1.38 -4.95 10.54
N GLU A 30 2.26 -5.58 11.32
CA GLU A 30 1.89 -6.18 12.61
C GLU A 30 1.67 -5.08 13.66
N ASN A 31 0.53 -5.10 14.37
CA ASN A 31 0.26 -4.21 15.52
C ASN A 31 0.55 -2.71 15.31
N PHE A 32 0.27 -2.19 14.12
CA PHE A 32 0.59 -0.80 13.71
C PHE A 32 2.09 -0.44 13.73
N ASP A 33 3.00 -1.41 13.82
CA ASP A 33 4.45 -1.21 13.82
C ASP A 33 5.01 -1.12 12.39
N VAL A 34 5.48 0.07 12.01
CA VAL A 34 6.04 0.37 10.68
C VAL A 34 7.28 -0.47 10.35
N ASP A 35 8.00 -0.94 11.37
CA ASP A 35 9.23 -1.70 11.21
C ASP A 35 8.96 -3.23 11.10
N SER A 36 7.69 -3.62 11.16
CA SER A 36 7.23 -5.01 11.13
C SER A 36 6.21 -5.27 10.01
N PRO A 37 6.61 -5.20 8.72
CA PRO A 37 5.73 -5.49 7.60
C PRO A 37 5.34 -6.97 7.54
N THR A 38 4.08 -7.23 7.20
CA THR A 38 3.63 -8.58 6.86
C THR A 38 3.99 -8.90 5.40
N PRO A 39 3.94 -10.17 4.96
CA PRO A 39 4.08 -10.51 3.54
C PRO A 39 3.07 -9.79 2.63
N TRP A 40 1.88 -9.48 3.14
CA TRP A 40 0.88 -8.71 2.41
C TRP A 40 1.27 -7.23 2.29
N GLY A 41 1.78 -6.63 3.38
CA GLY A 41 2.34 -5.28 3.37
C GLY A 41 3.50 -5.14 2.39
N ASP A 42 4.46 -6.05 2.44
CA ASP A 42 5.58 -6.05 1.49
C ASP A 42 5.10 -6.22 0.05
N ARG A 43 4.10 -7.07 -0.19
CA ARG A 43 3.53 -7.24 -1.53
C ARG A 43 2.95 -5.93 -2.07
N ILE A 44 2.15 -5.21 -1.27
CA ILE A 44 1.46 -4.01 -1.76
C ILE A 44 2.34 -2.76 -1.78
N ILE A 45 3.28 -2.65 -0.83
CA ILE A 45 4.18 -1.49 -0.71
C ILE A 45 5.38 -1.62 -1.64
N HIS A 46 6.13 -2.73 -1.53
CA HIS A 46 7.45 -2.92 -2.16
C HIS A 46 7.44 -3.85 -3.38
N GLY A 47 6.41 -4.69 -3.54
CA GLY A 47 6.33 -5.63 -4.65
C GLY A 47 6.08 -4.96 -6.02
N PRO A 48 6.17 -5.71 -7.13
CA PRO A 48 5.95 -5.18 -8.47
C PRO A 48 4.57 -4.52 -8.65
N ASP A 49 4.57 -3.38 -9.35
CA ASP A 49 3.44 -2.45 -9.51
C ASP A 49 2.91 -1.88 -8.18
N GLY A 50 3.70 -1.96 -7.11
CA GLY A 50 3.35 -1.55 -5.75
C GLY A 50 3.50 -0.04 -5.53
N ILE A 51 3.14 0.40 -4.32
CA ILE A 51 3.05 1.83 -3.97
C ILE A 51 4.39 2.53 -4.15
N VAL A 52 5.50 1.93 -3.71
CA VAL A 52 6.84 2.54 -3.83
C VAL A 52 7.25 2.71 -5.30
N GLU A 53 6.83 1.81 -6.18
CA GLU A 53 7.18 1.84 -7.61
C GLU A 53 6.32 2.86 -8.38
N THR A 54 5.03 3.00 -8.07
CA THR A 54 4.09 3.71 -8.95
C THR A 54 3.41 4.94 -8.36
N SER A 55 3.49 5.17 -7.04
CA SER A 55 2.79 6.29 -6.41
C SER A 55 3.41 7.65 -6.79
N VAL A 56 2.56 8.60 -7.19
CA VAL A 56 2.93 9.99 -7.47
C VAL A 56 2.17 10.90 -6.52
N ARG A 57 2.90 11.78 -5.81
CA ARG A 57 2.30 12.78 -4.91
C ARG A 57 1.40 13.73 -5.70
N ALA A 58 0.21 14.01 -5.17
CA ALA A 58 -0.70 14.97 -5.80
C ALA A 58 -0.08 16.38 -5.88
N PRO A 59 -0.20 17.10 -7.02
CA PRO A 59 0.52 18.35 -7.27
C PRO A 59 0.11 19.50 -6.36
N VAL A 60 -1.10 19.45 -5.77
CA VAL A 60 -1.56 20.42 -4.76
C VAL A 60 -0.64 20.48 -3.53
N TYR A 61 0.11 19.41 -3.26
CA TYR A 61 1.10 19.34 -2.18
C TYR A 61 2.54 19.64 -2.66
N GLY A 62 2.71 20.11 -3.90
CA GLY A 62 4.00 20.26 -4.59
C GLY A 62 4.36 21.69 -5.01
N ALA A 63 3.72 22.71 -4.43
CA ALA A 63 4.12 24.10 -4.62
C ALA A 63 5.21 24.53 -3.62
N GLU A 64 6.33 23.79 -3.55
CA GLU A 64 7.63 24.30 -3.09
C GLU A 64 8.71 23.68 -3.99
N ARG A 65 9.52 24.56 -4.59
CA ARG A 65 10.68 24.25 -5.45
C ARG A 65 11.88 23.85 -4.60
#